data_AF-A0A1V9H4Z8-F1
#
_entry.id   AF-A0A1V9H4Z8-F1
#
_cell.length_a   1.000
_cell.length_b   1.000
_cell.length_c   1.000
_cell.angle_alpha   90.00
_cell.angle_beta   90.00
_cell.angle_gamma   90.00
#
_symmetry.space_group_name_H-M   'P 1'
#
loop_
_entity.id
_entity.type
_entity.pdbx_description
1 polymer ?
#
loop_
_entity_poly.entity_id
_entity_poly.type
_entity_poly.pdbx_seq_one_letter_code
_entity_poly.pdbx_strand_id
1 'polypeptide(L)'
;MSPRPLVVLGLIGLLAPLLCSAADGAAQRLSIADVQGEDSRSPYDGRVVEVEGIVTADTRVGLAGLFVQQPGFEPRRSHGLFVTGAGNAELAVGDRVRIVGTVREVSAGGEASLTSVDASSIERLASGQPVPVRMLSGPPANWEALEGEHVRIASLTLNGSDRLDTYGELVAAFGGRLWQPSEVAAAGTPAFAQVQADNARRRVLLDDARNGRSPKTVSYLPADPVLRSGSLLKSVDGIVDQRYDGNYRIQVLSPLTLPAMPTAVAPQVGGDLRIASFNLENFFNGNGRGGGFPTKRGARTHEQFQAQLAKLVATIVPLGADVAALMEVENDGNGADAAVSQLVAALNAAGKDKDWQFVDTGSGPGEDAIRVGILYRSSQVTPVGKPATLTGGPFENHSRVPLAQAFRSARGATFVVVANHFKSKGCGNASGADADQQDGQACWNATRTESAKRLHQWLQTDPTGAQTKLAVLLGDFNAYAMEMPMRSLRASGWQDAFAVAGVKQPYSYVYDCLSGRLDHALLSPAMAKQLRGAAEWHINADVMDAAGYPKRNLPGPWRSSDHDPVLLGFSL
;
A
#
# COMPACT_ATOMS: atom_id res chain seq x y z
N MET A 1 -78.57 46.98 17.05
CA MET A 1 -78.63 47.33 18.49
C MET A 1 -77.19 47.61 18.94
N SER A 2 -76.90 48.88 19.20
CA SER A 2 -75.65 49.40 19.82
C SER A 2 -75.57 49.03 21.31
N PRO A 3 -74.45 49.20 22.07
CA PRO A 3 -73.36 50.16 21.84
C PRO A 3 -71.89 49.76 22.20
N ARG A 4 -70.96 50.65 21.80
CA ARG A 4 -69.57 50.87 22.27
C ARG A 4 -69.55 51.54 23.68
N PRO A 5 -68.40 51.99 24.25
CA PRO A 5 -67.06 51.41 24.51
C PRO A 5 -66.59 51.64 25.99
N LEU A 6 -65.40 51.17 26.40
CA LEU A 6 -64.55 51.92 27.35
C LEU A 6 -63.07 51.48 27.31
N VAL A 7 -62.20 52.50 27.25
CA VAL A 7 -60.74 52.48 27.27
C VAL A 7 -60.28 52.70 28.72
N VAL A 8 -59.26 51.96 29.19
CA VAL A 8 -58.43 52.35 30.34
C VAL A 8 -56.96 52.05 30.05
N LEU A 9 -56.13 53.08 30.23
CA LEU A 9 -54.66 53.10 30.19
C LEU A 9 -54.03 52.23 31.28
N GLY A 10 -52.88 51.62 30.98
CA GLY A 10 -51.99 51.02 31.97
C GLY A 10 -50.51 51.08 31.54
N LEU A 11 -49.75 51.89 32.27
CA LEU A 11 -48.33 52.23 32.21
C LEU A 11 -47.34 51.21 31.62
N ILE A 12 -46.40 51.76 30.83
CA ILE A 12 -45.09 51.20 30.48
C ILE A 12 -44.22 51.12 31.76
N GLY A 13 -43.75 49.91 32.10
CA GLY A 13 -42.66 49.69 33.03
C GLY A 13 -41.55 48.91 32.33
N LEU A 14 -40.39 49.53 32.13
CA LEU A 14 -39.18 48.86 31.67
C LEU A 14 -38.80 47.74 32.66
N LEU A 15 -38.90 46.47 32.23
CA LEU A 15 -38.13 45.39 32.82
C LEU A 15 -36.84 45.23 32.01
N ALA A 16 -35.73 45.68 32.60
CA ALA A 16 -34.40 45.33 32.15
C ALA A 16 -34.24 43.79 32.20
N PRO A 17 -33.62 43.16 31.20
CA PRO A 17 -33.17 41.79 31.36
C PRO A 17 -32.03 41.81 32.38
N LEU A 18 -32.24 41.14 33.51
CA LEU A 18 -31.17 40.74 34.40
C LEU A 18 -30.17 39.92 33.58
N LEU A 19 -29.05 40.57 33.25
CA LEU A 19 -27.80 39.91 32.91
C LEU A 19 -27.44 39.04 34.12
N CYS A 20 -27.71 37.73 34.03
CA CYS A 20 -27.04 36.76 34.87
C CYS A 20 -25.54 36.85 34.55
N SER A 21 -24.79 37.51 35.43
CA SER A 21 -23.35 37.36 35.48
C SER A 21 -23.02 35.87 35.55
N ALA A 22 -22.20 35.37 34.64
CA ALA A 22 -21.51 34.11 34.82
C ALA A 22 -20.81 34.18 36.18
N ALA A 23 -21.28 33.38 37.14
CA ALA A 23 -20.53 33.14 38.35
C ALA A 23 -19.21 32.52 37.92
N ASP A 24 -18.09 33.11 38.34
CA ASP A 24 -16.78 32.45 38.41
C ASP A 24 -16.96 31.20 39.27
N GLY A 25 -17.30 30.09 38.62
CA GLY A 25 -17.42 28.80 39.26
C GLY A 25 -16.02 28.30 39.58
N ALA A 26 -15.73 28.05 40.86
CA ALA A 26 -14.51 27.38 41.26
C ALA A 26 -14.28 26.11 40.43
N ALA A 27 -13.03 25.85 40.04
CA ALA A 27 -12.68 24.69 39.22
C ALA A 27 -13.20 23.39 39.87
N GLN A 28 -13.95 22.60 39.10
CA GLN A 28 -14.46 21.32 39.59
C GLN A 28 -13.32 20.29 39.57
N ARG A 29 -12.99 19.72 40.73
CA ARG A 29 -12.01 18.62 40.81
C ARG A 29 -12.61 17.35 40.20
N LEU A 30 -11.97 16.84 39.15
CA LEU A 30 -12.40 15.65 38.40
C LEU A 30 -11.24 14.68 38.19
N SER A 31 -11.55 13.42 37.92
CA SER A 31 -10.59 12.51 37.33
C SER A 31 -10.46 12.80 35.82
N ILE A 32 -9.34 12.45 35.20
CA ILE A 32 -9.20 12.56 33.73
C ILE A 32 -10.24 11.70 33.01
N ALA A 33 -10.57 10.52 33.54
CA ALA A 33 -11.63 9.66 33.00
C ALA A 33 -13.03 10.30 33.05
N ASP A 34 -13.33 11.13 34.06
CA ASP A 34 -14.58 11.88 34.08
C ASP A 34 -14.57 13.01 33.04
N VAL A 35 -13.42 13.68 32.85
CA VAL A 35 -13.27 14.69 31.80
C VAL A 35 -13.44 14.05 30.42
N GLN A 36 -12.86 12.89 30.15
CA GLN A 36 -13.03 12.17 28.89
C GLN A 36 -14.48 11.73 28.67
N GLY A 37 -15.08 11.03 29.65
CA GLY A 37 -16.41 10.44 29.47
C GLY A 37 -16.41 9.15 28.65
N GLU A 38 -17.59 8.58 28.39
CA GLU A 38 -17.76 7.33 27.61
C GLU A 38 -18.04 7.58 26.11
N ASP A 39 -18.41 8.82 25.74
CA ASP A 39 -18.74 9.24 24.38
C ASP A 39 -17.53 9.87 23.69
N SER A 40 -17.62 10.13 22.39
CA SER A 40 -16.55 10.76 21.59
C SER A 40 -16.35 12.26 21.84
N ARG A 41 -16.99 12.80 22.87
CA ARG A 41 -16.91 14.20 23.28
C ARG A 41 -17.06 14.26 24.79
N SER A 42 -16.29 15.13 25.42
CA SER A 42 -16.36 15.38 26.84
C SER A 42 -17.73 15.92 27.28
N PRO A 43 -18.32 15.39 28.37
CA PRO A 43 -19.50 16.01 29.00
C PRO A 43 -19.18 17.34 29.71
N TYR A 44 -17.89 17.71 29.77
CA TYR A 44 -17.40 18.92 30.42
C TYR A 44 -16.90 19.98 29.43
N ASP A 45 -17.11 19.84 28.12
CA ASP A 45 -16.71 20.83 27.11
C ASP A 45 -17.13 22.27 27.51
N GLY A 46 -16.17 23.18 27.51
CA GLY A 46 -16.33 24.57 27.93
C GLY A 46 -16.35 24.82 29.44
N ARG A 47 -16.22 23.80 30.29
CA ARG A 47 -16.15 23.93 31.76
C ARG A 47 -14.71 24.05 32.25
N VAL A 48 -14.52 24.77 33.36
CA VAL A 48 -13.24 24.84 34.06
C VAL A 48 -13.12 23.68 35.05
N VAL A 49 -12.05 22.91 34.94
CA VAL A 49 -11.80 21.71 35.75
C VAL A 49 -10.42 21.77 36.42
N GLU A 50 -10.28 21.04 37.52
CA GLU A 50 -9.00 20.72 38.14
C GLU A 50 -8.77 19.21 38.03
N VAL A 51 -7.68 18.81 37.37
CA VAL A 51 -7.28 17.40 37.21
C VAL A 51 -5.84 17.19 37.68
N GLU A 52 -5.52 15.96 38.06
CA GLU A 52 -4.15 15.55 38.37
C GLU A 52 -3.74 14.34 37.54
N GLY A 53 -2.50 14.32 37.07
CA GLY A 53 -1.97 13.21 36.29
C GLY A 53 -0.46 13.26 36.14
N ILE A 54 0.10 12.29 35.44
CA ILE A 54 1.54 12.15 35.18
C ILE A 54 1.80 12.52 33.73
N VAL A 55 2.78 13.39 33.47
CA VAL A 55 3.21 13.71 32.10
C VAL A 55 3.76 12.44 31.45
N THR A 56 3.10 11.95 30.39
CA THR A 56 3.48 10.74 29.64
C THR A 56 4.26 11.08 28.37
N ALA A 57 4.01 12.23 27.76
CA ALA A 57 4.76 12.72 26.61
C ALA A 57 4.82 14.24 26.55
N ASP A 58 5.97 14.78 26.16
CA ASP A 58 6.14 16.19 25.84
C ASP A 58 6.18 16.40 24.32
N THR A 59 5.05 16.83 23.77
CA THR A 59 4.87 17.10 22.34
C THR A 59 4.70 18.60 22.06
N ARG A 60 5.19 19.46 22.96
CA ARG A 60 5.11 20.92 22.79
C ARG A 60 5.82 21.36 21.51
N VAL A 61 6.97 20.74 21.23
CA VAL A 61 7.57 20.77 19.90
C VAL A 61 6.79 19.81 19.00
N GLY A 62 6.12 20.35 17.99
CA GLY A 62 5.33 19.57 17.04
C GLY A 62 3.84 19.80 17.20
N LEU A 63 3.24 19.33 18.31
CA LEU A 63 1.79 19.36 18.55
C LEU A 63 1.32 20.52 19.45
N ALA A 64 2.24 21.28 20.04
CA ALA A 64 1.95 22.42 20.93
C ALA A 64 1.22 22.06 22.25
N GLY A 65 1.42 20.83 22.75
CA GLY A 65 0.86 20.40 24.03
C GLY A 65 1.59 19.22 24.67
N LEU A 66 1.14 18.85 25.87
CA LEU A 66 1.62 17.71 26.65
C LEU A 66 0.54 16.62 26.67
N PHE A 67 0.96 15.36 26.76
CA PHE A 67 0.06 14.28 27.17
C PHE A 67 0.24 14.00 28.66
N VAL A 68 -0.88 13.93 29.38
CA VAL A 68 -0.94 13.68 30.81
C VAL A 68 -1.90 12.54 31.06
N GLN A 69 -1.50 11.58 31.89
CA GLN A 69 -2.31 10.41 32.19
C GLN A 69 -2.42 10.19 33.69
N GLN A 70 -3.65 10.00 34.16
CA GLN A 70 -3.87 9.61 35.55
C GLN A 70 -3.57 8.11 35.72
N PRO A 71 -3.02 7.66 36.86
CA PRO A 71 -2.84 6.24 37.12
C PRO A 71 -4.17 5.47 37.05
N GLY A 72 -4.14 4.29 36.43
CA GLY A 72 -5.31 3.43 36.26
C GLY A 72 -5.66 3.20 34.79
N PHE A 73 -6.53 2.22 34.57
CA PHE A 73 -7.02 1.82 33.26
C PHE A 73 -8.44 1.30 33.42
N GLU A 74 -9.35 1.72 32.54
CA GLU A 74 -10.67 1.13 32.44
C GLU A 74 -11.06 0.84 30.98
N PRO A 75 -12.14 0.06 30.72
CA PRO A 75 -12.49 -0.36 29.36
C PRO A 75 -13.26 0.66 28.52
N ARG A 76 -13.85 1.69 29.16
CA ARG A 76 -14.84 2.57 28.50
C ARG A 76 -14.44 4.03 28.40
N ARG A 77 -13.56 4.52 29.29
CA ARG A 77 -13.11 5.90 29.30
C ARG A 77 -11.60 5.94 29.38
N SER A 78 -11.02 6.94 28.75
CA SER A 78 -9.58 7.13 28.73
C SER A 78 -9.08 7.76 30.03
N HIS A 79 -7.91 7.33 30.49
CA HIS A 79 -7.18 7.97 31.57
C HIS A 79 -6.17 9.02 31.08
N GLY A 80 -6.03 9.19 29.76
CA GLY A 80 -5.15 10.14 29.11
C GLY A 80 -5.84 11.44 28.71
N LEU A 81 -5.08 12.51 28.62
CA LEU A 81 -5.55 13.85 28.28
C LEU A 81 -4.48 14.62 27.52
N PHE A 82 -4.87 15.32 26.46
CA PHE A 82 -4.01 16.30 25.80
C PHE A 82 -4.16 17.68 26.46
N VAL A 83 -3.05 18.33 26.78
CA VAL A 83 -3.03 19.57 27.55
C VAL A 83 -2.29 20.66 26.77
N THR A 84 -3.01 21.72 26.42
CA THR A 84 -2.44 22.94 25.81
C THR A 84 -2.22 24.01 26.88
N GLY A 85 -1.64 25.16 26.51
CA GLY A 85 -1.43 26.27 27.45
C GLY A 85 -0.26 26.06 28.42
N ALA A 86 0.45 24.93 28.36
CA ALA A 86 1.60 24.62 29.20
C ALA A 86 2.82 25.56 29.00
N GLY A 87 2.85 26.31 27.89
CA GLY A 87 3.87 27.31 27.59
C GLY A 87 5.31 26.83 27.85
N ASN A 88 6.08 27.66 28.57
CA ASN A 88 7.47 27.39 28.94
C ASN A 88 7.62 26.68 30.30
N ALA A 89 6.58 26.01 30.81
CA ALA A 89 6.68 25.30 32.09
C ALA A 89 7.81 24.25 32.04
N GLU A 90 8.70 24.25 33.04
CA GLU A 90 9.81 23.29 33.14
C GLU A 90 9.30 21.95 33.69
N LEU A 91 8.61 21.19 32.83
CA LEU A 91 8.06 19.86 33.12
C LEU A 91 8.81 18.78 32.34
N ALA A 92 8.92 17.59 32.94
CA ALA A 92 9.49 16.40 32.32
C ALA A 92 8.49 15.23 32.37
N VAL A 93 8.68 14.24 31.47
CA VAL A 93 7.98 12.95 31.54
C VAL A 93 8.21 12.33 32.93
N GLY A 94 7.14 11.83 33.56
CA GLY A 94 7.16 11.33 34.93
C GLY A 94 6.90 12.39 36.01
N ASP A 95 6.74 13.67 35.66
CA ASP A 95 6.25 14.67 36.60
C ASP A 95 4.75 14.48 36.84
N ARG A 96 4.33 14.44 38.11
CA ARG A 96 2.93 14.51 38.51
C ARG A 96 2.52 15.96 38.64
N VAL A 97 1.50 16.34 37.90
CA VAL A 97 1.03 17.72 37.79
C VAL A 97 -0.42 17.85 38.23
N ARG A 98 -0.75 19.02 38.78
CA ARG A 98 -2.11 19.52 38.92
C ARG A 98 -2.36 20.56 37.84
N ILE A 99 -3.47 20.44 37.14
CA ILE A 99 -3.83 21.30 36.02
C ILE A 99 -5.18 21.92 36.33
N VAL A 100 -5.25 23.25 36.27
CA VAL A 100 -6.51 23.97 36.20
C VAL A 100 -6.63 24.56 34.81
N GLY A 101 -7.76 24.32 34.15
CA GLY A 101 -7.95 24.74 32.77
C GLY A 101 -9.37 24.52 32.27
N THR A 102 -9.63 24.96 31.05
CA THR A 102 -10.93 24.77 30.41
C THR A 102 -10.89 23.54 29.51
N VAL A 103 -11.86 22.64 29.64
CA VAL A 103 -12.03 21.50 28.72
C VAL A 103 -12.48 22.03 27.35
N ARG A 104 -11.89 21.48 26.29
CA ARG A 104 -12.12 21.85 24.89
C ARG A 104 -12.17 20.62 24.01
N GLU A 105 -13.16 20.59 23.12
CA GLU A 105 -13.19 19.71 21.96
C GLU A 105 -12.43 20.31 20.78
N VAL A 106 -11.29 19.71 20.42
CA VAL A 106 -10.46 20.17 19.31
C VAL A 106 -10.78 19.34 18.08
N SER A 107 -11.13 19.99 16.96
CA SER A 107 -11.46 19.27 15.73
C SER A 107 -10.30 18.37 15.26
N ALA A 108 -10.61 17.09 15.07
CA ALA A 108 -9.68 16.08 14.58
C ALA A 108 -9.91 15.71 13.10
N GLY A 109 -10.87 16.35 12.43
CA GLY A 109 -11.25 16.09 11.03
C GLY A 109 -12.64 15.45 10.90
N GLY A 110 -13.42 15.91 9.93
CA GLY A 110 -14.83 15.52 9.81
C GLY A 110 -15.62 15.93 11.05
N GLU A 111 -16.37 14.99 11.64
CA GLU A 111 -17.12 15.18 12.88
C GLU A 111 -16.33 14.76 14.14
N ALA A 112 -15.11 14.23 13.97
CA ALA A 112 -14.28 13.78 15.09
C ALA A 112 -13.65 14.95 15.85
N SER A 113 -13.46 14.77 17.15
CA SER A 113 -12.76 15.71 18.03
C SER A 113 -11.91 14.99 19.06
N LEU A 114 -10.84 15.68 19.48
CA LEU A 114 -9.95 15.29 20.57
C LEU A 114 -10.34 16.08 21.83
N THR A 115 -10.54 15.38 22.95
CA THR A 115 -10.74 16.03 24.25
C THR A 115 -9.41 16.58 24.77
N SER A 116 -9.39 17.87 25.06
CA SER A 116 -8.20 18.54 25.60
C SER A 116 -8.52 19.48 26.75
N VAL A 117 -7.52 19.83 27.55
CA VAL A 117 -7.61 20.92 28.53
C VAL A 117 -6.67 22.05 28.15
N ASP A 118 -7.23 23.24 27.97
CA ASP A 118 -6.48 24.48 27.82
C ASP A 118 -6.12 25.02 29.21
N ALA A 119 -4.88 24.76 29.62
CA ALA A 119 -4.43 25.03 30.99
C ALA A 119 -4.25 26.53 31.24
N SER A 120 -4.88 27.03 32.28
CA SER A 120 -4.61 28.36 32.84
C SER A 120 -3.49 28.31 33.90
N SER A 121 -3.31 27.16 34.55
CA SER A 121 -2.17 26.89 35.43
C SER A 121 -1.80 25.41 35.43
N ILE A 122 -0.49 25.15 35.58
CA ILE A 122 0.05 23.81 35.77
C ILE A 122 1.06 23.86 36.92
N GLU A 123 0.79 23.09 37.97
CA GLU A 123 1.64 22.97 39.16
C GLU A 123 2.27 21.59 39.20
N ARG A 124 3.60 21.51 39.30
CA ARG A 124 4.30 20.24 39.54
C ARG A 124 4.20 19.86 41.01
N LEU A 125 3.56 18.72 41.28
CA LEU A 125 3.38 18.17 42.63
C LEU A 125 4.51 17.22 43.03
N ALA A 126 5.03 16.44 42.08
CA ALA A 126 6.12 15.49 42.31
C ALA A 126 6.86 15.19 40.99
N SER A 127 8.09 14.68 41.09
CA SER A 127 8.91 14.23 39.95
C SER A 127 9.24 12.74 40.05
N GLY A 128 9.67 12.15 38.94
CA GLY A 128 10.17 10.77 38.90
C GLY A 128 9.11 9.71 39.20
N GLN A 129 7.84 10.00 38.93
CA GLN A 129 6.76 9.04 39.12
C GLN A 129 6.78 7.97 38.02
N PRO A 130 6.35 6.72 38.32
CA PRO A 130 6.18 5.70 37.29
C PRO A 130 5.18 6.15 36.22
N VAL A 131 5.60 6.13 34.96
CA VAL A 131 4.74 6.47 33.82
C VAL A 131 3.73 5.33 33.58
N PRO A 132 2.41 5.58 33.65
CA PRO A 132 1.41 4.55 33.37
C PRO A 132 1.50 4.12 31.90
N VAL A 133 1.53 2.82 31.63
CA VAL A 133 1.55 2.26 30.26
C VAL A 133 0.60 1.09 30.12
N ARG A 134 -0.29 1.13 29.11
CA ARG A 134 -1.21 0.03 28.81
C ARG A 134 -0.61 -0.91 27.77
N MET A 135 -0.58 -2.20 28.06
CA MET A 135 -0.14 -3.20 27.10
C MET A 135 -1.27 -3.57 26.13
N LEU A 136 -0.98 -3.53 24.83
CA LEU A 136 -1.91 -3.96 23.78
C LEU A 136 -1.34 -5.16 23.02
N SER A 137 -2.08 -6.26 22.99
CA SER A 137 -1.74 -7.48 22.24
C SER A 137 -2.56 -7.65 20.94
N GLY A 138 -3.55 -6.79 20.72
CA GLY A 138 -4.44 -6.81 19.57
C GLY A 138 -5.15 -5.48 19.39
N PRO A 139 -5.95 -5.33 18.33
CA PRO A 139 -6.72 -4.11 18.11
C PRO A 139 -7.65 -3.85 19.30
N PRO A 140 -7.70 -2.61 19.81
CA PRO A 140 -8.67 -2.27 20.84
C PRO A 140 -10.09 -2.34 20.28
N ALA A 141 -11.05 -2.66 21.14
CA ALA A 141 -12.47 -2.67 20.77
C ALA A 141 -13.00 -1.25 20.50
N ASN A 142 -12.43 -0.26 21.20
CA ASN A 142 -12.72 1.15 21.04
C ASN A 142 -11.42 1.94 21.23
N TRP A 143 -11.01 2.72 20.23
CA TRP A 143 -9.83 3.58 20.34
C TRP A 143 -10.10 4.82 21.20
N GLU A 144 -11.34 5.29 21.26
CA GLU A 144 -11.75 6.44 22.09
C GLU A 144 -11.48 6.20 23.57
N ALA A 145 -11.73 4.98 24.05
CA ALA A 145 -11.45 4.59 25.43
C ALA A 145 -9.94 4.58 25.78
N LEU A 146 -9.07 4.87 24.81
CA LEU A 146 -7.63 5.00 24.97
C LEU A 146 -7.12 6.40 24.60
N GLU A 147 -7.97 7.37 24.26
CA GLU A 147 -7.56 8.69 23.77
C GLU A 147 -6.57 9.38 24.72
N GLY A 148 -5.36 9.68 24.24
CA GLY A 148 -4.29 10.29 25.03
C GLY A 148 -3.56 9.35 25.98
N GLU A 149 -3.90 8.06 26.04
CA GLU A 149 -3.19 7.08 26.87
C GLU A 149 -1.85 6.66 26.24
N HIS A 150 -0.85 6.46 27.10
CA HIS A 150 0.40 5.80 26.77
C HIS A 150 0.18 4.29 26.66
N VAL A 151 0.46 3.76 25.47
CA VAL A 151 0.33 2.35 25.15
C VAL A 151 1.66 1.76 24.69
N ARG A 152 1.80 0.45 24.96
CA ARG A 152 2.85 -0.38 24.38
C ARG A 152 2.22 -1.55 23.64
N ILE A 153 2.37 -1.54 22.33
CA ILE A 153 1.87 -2.58 21.44
C ILE A 153 2.93 -3.65 21.29
N ALA A 154 2.59 -4.89 21.63
CA ALA A 154 3.52 -6.02 21.60
C ALA A 154 4.16 -6.21 20.22
N SER A 155 3.33 -6.15 19.16
CA SER A 155 3.81 -6.21 17.79
C SER A 155 2.82 -5.66 16.77
N LEU A 156 3.34 -5.02 15.73
CA LEU A 156 2.61 -4.64 14.52
C LEU A 156 3.36 -5.14 13.28
N THR A 157 2.63 -5.44 12.22
CA THR A 157 3.20 -5.68 10.89
C THR A 157 3.20 -4.37 10.12
N LEU A 158 4.36 -3.96 9.60
CA LEU A 158 4.45 -2.81 8.70
C LEU A 158 3.72 -3.14 7.39
N ASN A 159 2.85 -2.23 6.93
CA ASN A 159 2.00 -2.43 5.77
C ASN A 159 2.33 -1.47 4.62
N GLY A 160 2.88 -0.31 4.91
CA GLY A 160 3.47 0.56 3.90
C GLY A 160 3.96 1.90 4.44
N SER A 161 4.61 2.66 3.56
CA SER A 161 5.25 3.95 3.86
C SER A 161 4.76 5.08 2.95
N ASP A 162 3.62 4.90 2.28
CA ASP A 162 3.09 5.81 1.25
C ASP A 162 2.84 7.23 1.81
N ARG A 163 2.64 7.34 3.13
CA ARG A 163 2.39 8.57 3.86
C ARG A 163 3.63 9.17 4.51
N LEU A 164 4.79 8.49 4.44
CA LEU A 164 5.98 8.86 5.18
C LEU A 164 6.57 10.20 4.70
N ASP A 165 6.84 10.32 3.40
CA ASP A 165 7.45 11.51 2.79
C ASP A 165 6.54 12.76 2.91
N THR A 166 5.22 12.56 3.09
CA THR A 166 4.26 13.67 3.17
C THR A 166 3.88 14.02 4.60
N TYR A 167 3.68 13.05 5.46
CA TYR A 167 3.09 13.24 6.80
C TYR A 167 3.96 12.69 7.93
N GLY A 168 5.08 12.03 7.66
CA GLY A 168 5.86 11.36 8.71
C GLY A 168 5.15 10.12 9.26
N GLU A 169 4.21 9.55 8.50
CA GLU A 169 3.35 8.47 8.95
C GLU A 169 3.71 7.12 8.28
N LEU A 170 3.69 6.04 9.08
CA LEU A 170 3.67 4.66 8.58
C LEU A 170 2.29 4.03 8.79
N VAL A 171 1.90 3.15 7.86
CA VAL A 171 0.73 2.30 8.04
C VAL A 171 1.19 0.93 8.50
N ALA A 172 0.70 0.50 9.66
CA ALA A 172 0.94 -0.81 10.22
C ALA A 172 -0.39 -1.50 10.56
N ALA A 173 -0.33 -2.77 10.96
CA ALA A 173 -1.51 -3.51 11.36
C ALA A 173 -1.23 -4.56 12.45
N PHE A 174 -2.23 -4.80 13.28
CA PHE A 174 -2.25 -5.99 14.13
C PHE A 174 -2.44 -7.26 13.28
N GLY A 175 -1.83 -8.36 13.71
CA GLY A 175 -2.15 -9.69 13.19
C GLY A 175 -1.73 -9.94 11.73
N GLY A 176 -0.70 -9.27 11.22
CA GLY A 176 -0.17 -9.50 9.88
C GLY A 176 -0.64 -8.47 8.85
N ARG A 177 -0.41 -8.79 7.57
CA ARG A 177 -0.73 -7.91 6.44
C ARG A 177 -2.23 -7.60 6.36
N LEU A 178 -2.51 -6.39 5.90
CA LEU A 178 -3.78 -6.01 5.31
C LEU A 178 -3.82 -6.44 3.84
N TRP A 179 -5.01 -6.84 3.37
CA TRP A 179 -5.20 -7.41 2.03
C TRP A 179 -6.14 -6.56 1.19
N GLN A 180 -5.86 -6.45 -0.10
CA GLN A 180 -6.80 -5.89 -1.06
C GLN A 180 -8.10 -6.70 -1.01
N PRO A 181 -9.27 -6.10 -0.71
CA PRO A 181 -10.51 -6.87 -0.56
C PRO A 181 -10.86 -7.69 -1.80
N SER A 182 -10.62 -7.14 -3.00
CA SER A 182 -10.83 -7.81 -4.30
C SER A 182 -9.74 -8.81 -4.68
N GLU A 183 -8.69 -8.98 -3.87
CA GLU A 183 -7.78 -10.14 -3.97
C GLU A 183 -8.39 -11.37 -3.28
N VAL A 184 -9.07 -11.16 -2.15
CA VAL A 184 -9.52 -12.23 -1.26
C VAL A 184 -10.97 -12.64 -1.51
N ALA A 185 -11.84 -11.69 -1.87
CA ALA A 185 -13.26 -11.92 -2.05
C ALA A 185 -13.82 -11.15 -3.26
N ALA A 186 -14.88 -11.67 -3.87
CA ALA A 186 -15.53 -10.99 -4.98
C ALA A 186 -16.27 -9.74 -4.49
N ALA A 187 -16.16 -8.64 -5.23
CA ALA A 187 -16.90 -7.40 -4.99
C ALA A 187 -18.40 -7.66 -4.79
N GLY A 188 -19.01 -6.92 -3.85
CA GLY A 188 -20.44 -7.03 -3.52
C GLY A 188 -20.84 -8.25 -2.68
N THR A 189 -19.89 -9.11 -2.26
CA THR A 189 -20.19 -10.26 -1.39
C THR A 189 -20.03 -9.91 0.10
N PRO A 190 -20.70 -10.63 1.03
CA PRO A 190 -20.47 -10.44 2.47
C PRO A 190 -19.01 -10.66 2.89
N ALA A 191 -18.31 -11.60 2.24
CA ALA A 191 -16.89 -11.86 2.50
C ALA A 191 -16.01 -10.64 2.14
N PHE A 192 -16.35 -9.90 1.08
CA PHE A 192 -15.63 -8.67 0.72
C PHE A 192 -15.80 -7.58 1.79
N ALA A 193 -17.03 -7.35 2.23
CA ALA A 193 -17.31 -6.40 3.31
C ALA A 193 -16.61 -6.82 4.63
N GLN A 194 -16.53 -8.12 4.90
CA GLN A 194 -15.81 -8.65 6.06
C GLN A 194 -14.31 -8.35 5.99
N VAL A 195 -13.67 -8.47 4.82
CA VAL A 195 -12.25 -8.11 4.64
C VAL A 195 -12.03 -6.61 4.85
N GLN A 196 -12.92 -5.75 4.34
CA GLN A 196 -12.84 -4.30 4.57
C GLN A 196 -12.94 -3.96 6.06
N ALA A 197 -13.94 -4.51 6.75
CA ALA A 197 -14.13 -4.29 8.18
C ALA A 197 -12.94 -4.83 9.00
N ASP A 198 -12.39 -5.99 8.62
CA ASP A 198 -11.23 -6.57 9.26
C ASP A 198 -9.97 -5.71 9.06
N ASN A 199 -9.73 -5.21 7.85
CA ASN A 199 -8.62 -4.32 7.58
C ASN A 199 -8.74 -3.02 8.39
N ALA A 200 -9.92 -2.40 8.39
CA ALA A 200 -10.19 -1.18 9.15
C ALA A 200 -9.96 -1.39 10.66
N ARG A 201 -10.43 -2.52 11.20
CA ARG A 201 -10.23 -2.88 12.62
C ARG A 201 -8.75 -3.06 12.97
N ARG A 202 -7.93 -3.65 12.09
CA ARG A 202 -6.53 -3.99 12.37
C ARG A 202 -5.54 -2.88 12.06
N ARG A 203 -5.89 -1.91 11.21
CA ARG A 203 -5.02 -0.82 10.75
C ARG A 203 -4.63 0.10 11.92
N VAL A 204 -3.36 0.50 11.95
CA VAL A 204 -2.78 1.46 12.89
C VAL A 204 -1.91 2.43 12.11
N LEU A 205 -2.08 3.74 12.36
CA LEU A 205 -1.17 4.77 11.88
C LEU A 205 -0.09 5.01 12.94
N LEU A 206 1.18 5.08 12.53
CA LEU A 206 2.30 5.48 13.36
C LEU A 206 2.73 6.88 12.94
N ASP A 207 2.77 7.84 13.85
CA ASP A 207 2.96 9.27 13.60
C ASP A 207 4.14 9.82 14.42
N ASP A 208 4.79 10.87 13.92
CA ASP A 208 6.03 11.44 14.48
C ASP A 208 5.82 12.59 15.45
N ALA A 209 4.54 12.85 15.78
CA ALA A 209 4.08 13.92 16.67
C ALA A 209 4.46 15.31 16.18
N ARG A 210 4.44 15.53 14.85
CA ARG A 210 4.69 16.85 14.27
C ARG A 210 3.54 17.31 13.40
N ASN A 211 3.23 18.60 13.51
CA ASN A 211 2.35 19.27 12.56
C ASN A 211 3.09 19.55 11.24
N GLY A 212 2.33 19.58 10.14
CA GLY A 212 2.80 20.03 8.83
C GLY A 212 2.91 18.92 7.79
N ARG A 213 3.58 19.23 6.67
CA ARG A 213 3.86 18.27 5.59
C ARG A 213 5.33 18.25 5.24
N SER A 214 5.77 17.16 4.64
CA SER A 214 7.14 16.93 4.17
C SER A 214 8.20 17.06 5.27
N PRO A 215 8.11 16.23 6.33
CA PRO A 215 9.09 16.27 7.41
C PRO A 215 10.49 15.98 6.87
N LYS A 216 11.49 16.77 7.32
CA LYS A 216 12.90 16.51 6.98
C LYS A 216 13.45 15.27 7.67
N THR A 217 12.94 14.98 8.87
CA THR A 217 13.29 13.82 9.68
C THR A 217 12.04 13.30 10.35
N VAL A 218 11.96 11.97 10.47
CA VAL A 218 10.89 11.25 11.16
C VAL A 218 11.48 10.70 12.44
N SER A 219 11.03 11.19 13.59
CA SER A 219 11.69 11.01 14.90
C SER A 219 11.87 9.56 15.33
N TYR A 220 10.92 8.70 14.96
CA TYR A 220 10.91 7.29 15.33
C TYR A 220 11.65 6.38 14.33
N LEU A 221 12.29 6.94 13.30
CA LEU A 221 13.08 6.20 12.32
C LEU A 221 14.56 6.63 12.37
N PRO A 222 15.50 5.72 12.02
CA PRO A 222 16.87 6.14 11.72
C PRO A 222 16.90 7.08 10.51
N ALA A 223 18.00 7.78 10.28
CA ALA A 223 18.12 8.77 9.21
C ALA A 223 17.87 8.21 7.79
N ASP A 224 18.31 6.97 7.52
CA ASP A 224 18.20 6.32 6.21
C ASP A 224 17.46 4.97 6.27
N PRO A 225 16.21 4.94 6.77
CA PRO A 225 15.51 3.70 7.07
C PRO A 225 15.29 2.91 5.78
N VAL A 226 15.54 1.60 5.77
CA VAL A 226 15.10 0.73 4.68
C VAL A 226 13.85 0.00 5.16
N LEU A 227 12.70 0.48 4.71
CA LEU A 227 11.41 -0.03 5.14
C LEU A 227 10.94 -1.17 4.24
N ARG A 228 10.38 -2.19 4.87
CA ARG A 228 9.78 -3.33 4.19
C ARG A 228 8.42 -3.70 4.74
N SER A 229 7.39 -3.64 3.89
CA SER A 229 6.07 -4.20 4.22
C SER A 229 6.19 -5.69 4.54
N GLY A 230 5.37 -6.16 5.49
CA GLY A 230 5.48 -7.47 6.12
C GLY A 230 6.45 -7.54 7.31
N SER A 231 7.30 -6.53 7.52
CA SER A 231 8.24 -6.51 8.65
C SER A 231 7.52 -6.43 9.99
N LEU A 232 8.01 -7.16 10.98
CA LEU A 232 7.48 -7.12 12.34
C LEU A 232 8.15 -6.00 13.14
N LEU A 233 7.35 -5.00 13.53
CA LEU A 233 7.71 -3.96 14.48
C LEU A 233 7.34 -4.46 15.88
N LYS A 234 8.31 -4.58 16.79
CA LYS A 234 8.11 -5.09 18.15
C LYS A 234 8.11 -3.96 19.15
N SER A 235 7.31 -4.09 20.20
CA SER A 235 7.28 -3.17 21.34
C SER A 235 7.12 -1.70 20.91
N VAL A 236 6.12 -1.43 20.06
CA VAL A 236 5.83 -0.06 19.62
C VAL A 236 5.27 0.72 20.81
N ASP A 237 5.98 1.75 21.24
CA ASP A 237 5.69 2.57 22.41
C ASP A 237 5.20 3.94 21.95
N GLY A 238 4.00 4.34 22.39
CA GLY A 238 3.43 5.59 21.91
C GLY A 238 2.15 6.04 22.60
N ILE A 239 1.68 7.23 22.24
CA ILE A 239 0.41 7.78 22.74
C ILE A 239 -0.69 7.56 21.70
N VAL A 240 -1.85 7.07 22.13
CA VAL A 240 -3.05 7.02 21.27
C VAL A 240 -3.60 8.43 21.09
N ASP A 241 -3.89 8.82 19.85
CA ASP A 241 -4.23 10.20 19.54
C ASP A 241 -5.12 10.28 18.30
N GLN A 242 -6.02 11.26 18.23
CA GLN A 242 -6.93 11.48 17.12
C GLN A 242 -6.76 12.90 16.58
N ARG A 243 -6.43 13.05 15.30
CA ARG A 243 -6.20 14.37 14.68
C ARG A 243 -6.32 14.35 13.15
N TYR A 244 -6.29 15.52 12.52
CA TYR A 244 -6.22 15.77 11.07
C TYR A 244 -7.33 15.19 10.18
N ASP A 245 -7.38 13.86 10.05
CA ASP A 245 -8.25 13.09 9.15
C ASP A 245 -9.27 12.22 9.89
N GLY A 246 -9.48 12.50 11.18
CA GLY A 246 -10.41 11.81 12.07
C GLY A 246 -9.95 10.41 12.51
N ASN A 247 -8.81 9.93 12.02
CA ASN A 247 -8.30 8.60 12.35
C ASN A 247 -7.47 8.63 13.64
N TYR A 248 -7.55 7.55 14.42
CA TYR A 248 -6.62 7.31 15.51
C TYR A 248 -5.24 6.90 14.98
N ARG A 249 -4.21 7.30 15.73
CA ARG A 249 -2.81 6.99 15.48
C ARG A 249 -2.06 6.77 16.78
N ILE A 250 -0.84 6.27 16.64
CA ILE A 250 0.13 6.16 17.72
C ILE A 250 1.22 7.20 17.49
N GLN A 251 1.29 8.21 18.36
CA GLN A 251 2.42 9.12 18.44
C GLN A 251 3.62 8.37 19.01
N VAL A 252 4.56 7.97 18.15
CA VAL A 252 5.63 7.05 18.54
C VAL A 252 6.67 7.78 19.39
N LEU A 253 6.89 7.30 20.62
CA LEU A 253 7.74 7.97 21.61
C LEU A 253 9.21 7.56 21.55
N SER A 254 9.50 6.39 20.98
CA SER A 254 10.85 5.83 20.91
C SER A 254 11.19 5.34 19.50
N PRO A 255 12.45 5.47 19.05
CA PRO A 255 12.88 4.94 17.76
C PRO A 255 12.52 3.47 17.59
N LEU A 256 11.94 3.13 16.44
CA LEU A 256 11.59 1.77 16.09
C LEU A 256 12.85 0.97 15.79
N THR A 257 12.89 -0.27 16.28
CA THR A 257 13.88 -1.25 15.82
C THR A 257 13.39 -1.89 14.54
N LEU A 258 13.98 -1.50 13.42
CA LEU A 258 13.67 -2.08 12.11
C LEU A 258 14.42 -3.42 11.94
N PRO A 259 13.76 -4.47 11.43
CA PRO A 259 14.46 -5.69 11.04
C PRO A 259 15.52 -5.42 9.99
N ALA A 260 16.64 -6.16 10.04
CA ALA A 260 17.66 -6.09 9.01
C ALA A 260 17.10 -6.55 7.66
N MET A 261 17.59 -5.95 6.57
CA MET A 261 17.29 -6.42 5.23
C MET A 261 17.75 -7.89 5.09
N PRO A 262 16.86 -8.81 4.67
CA PRO A 262 17.27 -10.19 4.44
C PRO A 262 18.25 -10.27 3.27
N THR A 263 18.93 -11.40 3.13
CA THR A 263 19.65 -11.71 1.88
C THR A 263 18.65 -11.98 0.76
N ALA A 264 18.88 -11.42 -0.43
CA ALA A 264 18.04 -11.70 -1.59
C ALA A 264 18.36 -13.10 -2.13
N VAL A 265 17.52 -14.08 -1.79
CA VAL A 265 17.63 -15.45 -2.31
C VAL A 265 16.50 -15.69 -3.30
N ALA A 266 16.86 -15.95 -4.57
CA ALA A 266 15.88 -16.25 -5.60
C ALA A 266 15.13 -17.56 -5.29
N PRO A 267 13.79 -17.59 -5.44
CA PRO A 267 13.01 -18.79 -5.20
C PRO A 267 13.40 -19.90 -6.15
N GLN A 268 13.25 -21.15 -5.69
CA GLN A 268 13.44 -22.34 -6.50
C GLN A 268 12.09 -23.00 -6.74
N VAL A 269 11.89 -23.51 -7.95
CA VAL A 269 10.70 -24.26 -8.36
C VAL A 269 11.16 -25.58 -8.99
N GLY A 270 10.34 -26.63 -8.84
CA GLY A 270 10.64 -27.93 -9.45
C GLY A 270 10.43 -27.94 -10.97
N GLY A 271 10.84 -29.01 -11.63
CA GLY A 271 10.71 -29.16 -13.09
C GLY A 271 12.01 -28.83 -13.84
N ASP A 272 11.96 -28.99 -15.16
CA ASP A 272 13.07 -28.83 -16.10
C ASP A 272 12.85 -27.70 -17.11
N LEU A 273 11.68 -27.06 -17.07
CA LEU A 273 11.42 -25.81 -17.77
C LEU A 273 10.93 -24.77 -16.77
N ARG A 274 11.59 -23.62 -16.75
CA ARG A 274 11.22 -22.47 -15.92
C ARG A 274 10.69 -21.33 -16.79
N ILE A 275 9.48 -20.88 -16.49
CA ILE A 275 8.85 -19.74 -17.17
C ILE A 275 8.61 -18.64 -16.14
N ALA A 276 9.05 -17.43 -16.42
CA ALA A 276 8.93 -16.29 -15.52
C ALA A 276 8.16 -15.12 -16.14
N SER A 277 7.74 -14.18 -15.30
CA SER A 277 7.17 -12.90 -15.73
C SER A 277 7.77 -11.74 -14.94
N PHE A 278 8.03 -10.63 -15.64
CA PHE A 278 8.67 -9.44 -15.11
C PHE A 278 7.96 -8.18 -15.61
N ASN A 279 7.46 -7.35 -14.69
CA ASN A 279 7.29 -5.92 -14.96
C ASN A 279 8.67 -5.26 -14.80
N LEU A 280 9.09 -4.44 -15.76
CA LEU A 280 10.41 -3.82 -15.77
C LEU A 280 10.42 -2.36 -15.28
N GLU A 281 9.30 -1.83 -14.80
CA GLU A 281 9.16 -0.46 -14.27
C GLU A 281 9.59 0.59 -15.31
N ASN A 282 8.93 0.58 -16.46
CA ASN A 282 9.18 1.46 -17.59
C ASN A 282 10.66 1.44 -18.01
N PHE A 283 11.13 0.33 -18.56
CA PHE A 283 12.50 0.18 -19.03
C PHE A 283 12.73 0.88 -20.37
N PHE A 284 13.14 2.15 -20.28
CA PHE A 284 13.41 3.05 -21.41
C PHE A 284 14.89 3.42 -21.45
N ASN A 285 15.51 3.35 -22.62
CA ASN A 285 16.97 3.44 -22.78
C ASN A 285 17.47 4.72 -23.49
N GLY A 286 16.57 5.66 -23.79
CA GLY A 286 16.91 6.90 -24.48
C GLY A 286 17.08 6.69 -25.98
N ASN A 287 18.28 6.97 -26.50
CA ASN A 287 18.62 6.70 -27.90
C ASN A 287 19.46 5.43 -28.11
N GLY A 288 19.61 4.62 -27.06
CA GLY A 288 20.44 3.42 -27.06
C GLY A 288 21.96 3.65 -27.11
N ARG A 289 22.42 4.90 -27.17
CA ARG A 289 23.84 5.27 -27.33
C ARG A 289 24.34 6.18 -26.21
N GLY A 290 23.67 6.14 -25.05
CA GLY A 290 24.01 6.94 -23.87
C GLY A 290 23.41 8.36 -23.86
N GLY A 291 22.60 8.72 -24.86
CA GLY A 291 21.85 9.99 -24.92
C GLY A 291 20.34 9.77 -24.95
N GLY A 292 19.57 10.82 -25.25
CA GLY A 292 18.10 10.73 -25.36
C GLY A 292 17.34 10.80 -24.04
N PHE A 293 17.98 11.29 -22.97
CA PHE A 293 17.39 11.49 -21.66
C PHE A 293 17.01 12.98 -21.44
N PRO A 294 15.97 13.28 -20.62
CA PRO A 294 15.07 12.33 -19.98
C PRO A 294 14.17 11.66 -21.01
N THR A 295 13.92 10.38 -20.82
CA THR A 295 12.95 9.62 -21.62
C THR A 295 11.53 10.05 -21.26
N LYS A 296 10.55 9.61 -22.06
CA LYS A 296 9.13 9.86 -21.77
C LYS A 296 8.67 9.21 -20.46
N ARG A 297 9.27 8.08 -20.09
CA ARG A 297 8.95 7.25 -18.91
C ARG A 297 10.22 6.53 -18.43
N GLY A 298 10.24 6.09 -17.17
CA GLY A 298 11.39 5.36 -16.63
C GLY A 298 12.56 6.26 -16.26
N ALA A 299 13.78 5.79 -16.51
CA ALA A 299 15.02 6.48 -16.17
C ALA A 299 15.13 7.88 -16.79
N ARG A 300 15.43 8.89 -15.97
CA ARG A 300 15.55 10.29 -16.42
C ARG A 300 16.97 10.68 -16.83
N THR A 301 17.96 9.86 -16.53
CA THR A 301 19.36 10.04 -16.94
C THR A 301 19.96 8.70 -17.36
N HIS A 302 21.08 8.74 -18.07
CA HIS A 302 21.80 7.54 -18.46
C HIS A 302 22.29 6.74 -17.24
N GLU A 303 22.70 7.41 -16.17
CA GLU A 303 23.13 6.76 -14.92
C GLU A 303 21.97 6.01 -14.25
N GLN A 304 20.77 6.61 -14.22
CA GLN A 304 19.58 5.94 -13.72
C GLN A 304 19.22 4.72 -14.57
N PHE A 305 19.38 4.80 -15.89
CA PHE A 305 19.17 3.67 -16.79
C PHE A 305 20.15 2.52 -16.50
N GLN A 306 21.45 2.82 -16.34
CA GLN A 306 22.45 1.82 -16.00
C GLN A 306 22.17 1.18 -14.63
N ALA A 307 21.71 1.97 -13.66
CA ALA A 307 21.28 1.45 -12.36
C ALA A 307 20.07 0.52 -12.47
N GLN A 308 19.05 0.90 -13.25
CA GLN A 308 17.89 0.05 -13.54
C GLN A 308 18.31 -1.26 -14.23
N LEU A 309 19.13 -1.19 -15.28
CA LEU A 309 19.63 -2.34 -16.01
C LEU A 309 20.41 -3.31 -15.10
N ALA A 310 21.30 -2.78 -14.26
CA ALA A 310 22.07 -3.60 -13.31
C ALA A 310 21.15 -4.32 -12.30
N LYS A 311 20.10 -3.66 -11.81
CA LYS A 311 19.09 -4.29 -10.94
C LYS A 311 18.33 -5.39 -11.66
N LEU A 312 17.86 -5.12 -12.88
CA LEU A 312 17.13 -6.10 -13.68
C LEU A 312 17.99 -7.34 -13.97
N VAL A 313 19.28 -7.16 -14.29
CA VAL A 313 20.22 -8.29 -14.45
C VAL A 313 20.40 -9.06 -13.13
N ALA A 314 20.55 -8.35 -12.00
CA ALA A 314 20.65 -8.96 -10.67
C ALA A 314 19.37 -9.69 -10.23
N THR A 315 18.22 -9.36 -10.82
CA THR A 315 16.95 -10.05 -10.62
C THR A 315 16.78 -11.25 -11.56
N ILE A 316 16.99 -11.07 -12.86
CA ILE A 316 16.67 -12.07 -13.88
C ILE A 316 17.66 -13.24 -13.86
N VAL A 317 18.97 -12.98 -13.71
CA VAL A 317 19.99 -14.03 -13.78
C VAL A 317 19.83 -15.08 -12.67
N PRO A 318 19.65 -14.73 -11.38
CA PRO A 318 19.51 -15.71 -10.31
C PRO A 318 18.21 -16.54 -10.35
N LEU A 319 17.13 -16.01 -10.94
CA LEU A 319 15.88 -16.77 -11.13
C LEU A 319 16.05 -17.95 -12.08
N GLY A 320 17.02 -17.85 -13.00
CA GLY A 320 17.34 -18.91 -13.95
C GLY A 320 16.16 -19.27 -14.86
N ALA A 321 15.31 -18.32 -15.22
CA ALA A 321 14.22 -18.61 -16.15
C ALA A 321 14.74 -19.07 -17.52
N ASP A 322 14.02 -19.98 -18.16
CA ASP A 322 14.33 -20.47 -19.51
C ASP A 322 13.50 -19.71 -20.57
N VAL A 323 12.31 -19.23 -20.18
CA VAL A 323 11.47 -18.28 -20.93
C VAL A 323 10.96 -17.20 -19.98
N ALA A 324 10.91 -15.95 -20.41
CA ALA A 324 10.44 -14.83 -19.59
C ALA A 324 9.49 -13.92 -20.38
N ALA A 325 8.27 -13.70 -19.86
CA ALA A 325 7.37 -12.66 -20.33
C ALA A 325 7.73 -11.32 -19.69
N LEU A 326 7.83 -10.27 -20.50
CA LEU A 326 8.18 -8.93 -20.06
C LEU A 326 6.99 -7.98 -20.22
N MET A 327 6.82 -7.09 -19.25
CA MET A 327 5.95 -5.93 -19.32
C MET A 327 6.80 -4.67 -19.13
N GLU A 328 6.31 -3.55 -19.65
CA GLU A 328 6.98 -2.25 -19.51
C GLU A 328 8.33 -2.12 -20.20
N VAL A 329 8.47 -2.76 -21.36
CA VAL A 329 9.60 -2.54 -22.28
C VAL A 329 9.28 -1.33 -23.17
N GLU A 330 10.25 -0.45 -23.41
CA GLU A 330 10.09 0.60 -24.43
C GLU A 330 9.79 -0.02 -25.82
N ASN A 331 8.91 0.64 -26.56
CA ASN A 331 8.53 0.25 -27.92
C ASN A 331 9.32 1.06 -28.95
N ASP A 332 10.61 0.75 -29.06
CA ASP A 332 11.60 1.40 -29.93
C ASP A 332 12.13 0.48 -31.04
N GLY A 333 11.36 -0.57 -31.36
CA GLY A 333 11.72 -1.59 -32.34
C GLY A 333 12.65 -2.68 -31.80
N ASN A 334 13.33 -3.41 -32.69
CA ASN A 334 14.17 -4.56 -32.35
C ASN A 334 15.62 -4.42 -32.84
N GLY A 335 16.02 -3.19 -33.18
CA GLY A 335 17.39 -2.88 -33.61
C GLY A 335 18.42 -3.03 -32.49
N ALA A 336 19.71 -2.92 -32.83
CA ALA A 336 20.80 -3.06 -31.85
C ALA A 336 20.75 -2.01 -30.72
N ASP A 337 20.22 -0.83 -31.02
CA ASP A 337 20.06 0.27 -30.06
C ASP A 337 18.77 0.14 -29.22
N ALA A 338 17.89 -0.84 -29.50
CA ALA A 338 16.61 -0.96 -28.83
C ALA A 338 16.72 -1.41 -27.37
N ALA A 339 15.79 -1.00 -26.50
CA ALA A 339 15.78 -1.34 -25.09
C ALA A 339 15.83 -2.86 -24.86
N VAL A 340 15.02 -3.64 -25.59
CA VAL A 340 15.01 -5.11 -25.48
C VAL A 340 16.37 -5.72 -25.85
N SER A 341 17.05 -5.16 -26.87
CA SER A 341 18.36 -5.62 -27.33
C SER A 341 19.44 -5.35 -26.28
N GLN A 342 19.38 -4.19 -25.62
CA GLN A 342 20.31 -3.86 -24.53
C GLN A 342 20.12 -4.76 -23.31
N LEU A 343 18.88 -5.07 -22.95
CA LEU A 343 18.59 -6.01 -21.87
C LEU A 343 19.18 -7.39 -22.19
N VAL A 344 18.92 -7.93 -23.38
CA VAL A 344 19.49 -9.23 -23.81
C VAL A 344 21.01 -9.21 -23.82
N ALA A 345 21.63 -8.13 -24.32
CA ALA A 345 23.08 -7.98 -24.31
C ALA A 345 23.66 -8.01 -22.89
N ALA A 346 23.03 -7.31 -21.95
CA ALA A 346 23.44 -7.29 -20.55
C ALA A 346 23.26 -8.65 -19.85
N LEU A 347 22.14 -9.34 -20.11
CA LEU A 347 21.90 -10.69 -19.60
C LEU A 347 22.94 -11.69 -20.15
N ASN A 348 23.30 -11.59 -21.42
CA ASN A 348 24.35 -12.42 -22.02
C ASN A 348 25.75 -12.06 -21.53
N ALA A 349 26.02 -10.80 -21.19
CA ALA A 349 27.28 -10.40 -20.59
C ALA A 349 27.45 -10.95 -19.17
N ALA A 350 26.35 -10.99 -18.39
CA ALA A 350 26.35 -11.50 -17.01
C ALA A 350 26.22 -13.03 -16.92
N GLY A 351 25.52 -13.65 -17.87
CA GLY A 351 25.27 -15.09 -17.92
C GLY A 351 26.43 -15.89 -18.50
N LYS A 352 26.64 -17.11 -18.00
CA LYS A 352 27.72 -17.99 -18.47
C LYS A 352 27.49 -18.53 -19.88
N ASP A 353 26.24 -18.86 -20.21
CA ASP A 353 25.92 -19.58 -21.46
C ASP A 353 25.67 -18.65 -22.65
N LYS A 354 25.51 -17.34 -22.42
CA LYS A 354 25.35 -16.30 -23.46
C LYS A 354 24.29 -16.62 -24.51
N ASP A 355 23.18 -17.20 -24.07
CA ASP A 355 22.17 -17.82 -24.91
C ASP A 355 20.79 -17.14 -24.85
N TRP A 356 20.68 -16.00 -24.15
CA TRP A 356 19.47 -15.19 -24.14
C TRP A 356 19.20 -14.60 -25.52
N GLN A 357 17.94 -14.70 -25.94
CA GLN A 357 17.39 -14.10 -27.14
C GLN A 357 16.01 -13.52 -26.82
N PHE A 358 15.48 -12.67 -27.69
CA PHE A 358 14.10 -12.19 -27.62
C PHE A 358 13.29 -12.68 -28.81
N VAL A 359 11.97 -12.74 -28.64
CA VAL A 359 11.03 -13.03 -29.73
C VAL A 359 10.88 -11.78 -30.61
N ASP A 360 11.37 -11.87 -31.84
CA ASP A 360 11.33 -10.77 -32.81
C ASP A 360 9.97 -10.69 -33.50
N THR A 361 9.25 -9.58 -33.25
CA THR A 361 7.98 -9.25 -33.91
C THR A 361 8.14 -8.22 -35.05
N GLY A 362 9.38 -7.89 -35.44
CA GLY A 362 9.73 -6.82 -36.37
C GLY A 362 9.81 -5.45 -35.71
N SER A 363 8.66 -4.86 -35.36
CA SER A 363 8.54 -3.50 -34.82
C SER A 363 8.07 -3.40 -33.37
N GLY A 364 7.89 -4.53 -32.69
CA GLY A 364 7.18 -4.61 -31.40
C GLY A 364 5.66 -4.78 -31.55
N PRO A 365 4.96 -5.37 -30.56
CA PRO A 365 3.50 -5.48 -30.57
C PRO A 365 2.82 -4.13 -30.26
N GLY A 366 2.04 -3.62 -31.23
CA GLY A 366 1.26 -2.39 -31.08
C GLY A 366 2.07 -1.10 -31.21
N GLU A 367 1.40 0.04 -31.02
CA GLU A 367 1.96 1.39 -31.25
C GLU A 367 2.17 2.21 -29.96
N ASP A 368 1.76 1.70 -28.80
CA ASP A 368 2.00 2.38 -27.51
C ASP A 368 3.50 2.45 -27.22
N ALA A 369 3.96 3.51 -26.55
CA ALA A 369 5.37 3.69 -26.18
C ALA A 369 5.90 2.59 -25.25
N ILE A 370 5.01 1.87 -24.57
CA ILE A 370 5.30 0.68 -23.78
C ILE A 370 4.72 -0.54 -24.49
N ARG A 371 5.48 -1.62 -24.55
CA ARG A 371 5.05 -2.93 -25.05
C ARG A 371 5.34 -4.07 -24.08
N VAL A 372 4.78 -5.23 -24.40
CA VAL A 372 5.21 -6.52 -23.83
C VAL A 372 6.35 -7.13 -24.67
N GLY A 373 7.08 -8.08 -24.09
CA GLY A 373 8.11 -8.84 -24.78
C GLY A 373 8.19 -10.29 -24.28
N ILE A 374 8.92 -11.14 -25.00
CA ILE A 374 9.29 -12.48 -24.54
C ILE A 374 10.79 -12.67 -24.75
N LEU A 375 11.51 -13.03 -23.69
CA LEU A 375 12.89 -13.51 -23.74
C LEU A 375 12.92 -15.03 -23.59
N TYR A 376 13.94 -15.67 -24.14
CA TYR A 376 14.16 -17.09 -23.97
C TYR A 376 15.64 -17.45 -24.04
N ARG A 377 15.98 -18.58 -23.42
CA ARG A 377 17.29 -19.21 -23.50
C ARG A 377 17.31 -20.19 -24.66
N SER A 378 18.07 -19.86 -25.70
CA SER A 378 18.16 -20.66 -26.93
C SER A 378 18.79 -22.05 -26.73
N SER A 379 19.48 -22.29 -25.61
CA SER A 379 19.94 -23.62 -25.23
C SER A 379 18.85 -24.51 -24.61
N GLN A 380 17.74 -23.93 -24.14
CA GLN A 380 16.68 -24.62 -23.40
C GLN A 380 15.42 -24.82 -24.23
N VAL A 381 15.11 -23.87 -25.11
CA VAL A 381 13.91 -23.91 -25.95
C VAL A 381 14.19 -23.39 -27.35
N THR A 382 13.40 -23.88 -28.32
CA THR A 382 13.43 -23.39 -29.70
C THR A 382 12.07 -22.82 -30.09
N PRO A 383 11.99 -21.57 -30.59
CA PRO A 383 10.74 -21.03 -31.13
C PRO A 383 10.19 -21.91 -32.27
N VAL A 384 8.87 -22.07 -32.30
CA VAL A 384 8.13 -22.80 -33.34
C VAL A 384 7.20 -21.82 -34.06
N GLY A 385 7.36 -21.71 -35.38
CA GLY A 385 6.55 -20.81 -36.18
C GLY A 385 6.81 -19.33 -35.91
N LYS A 386 5.92 -18.46 -36.43
CA LYS A 386 5.98 -17.02 -36.20
C LYS A 386 5.28 -16.67 -34.88
N PRO A 387 5.73 -15.60 -34.18
CA PRO A 387 4.94 -15.05 -33.09
C PRO A 387 3.60 -14.52 -33.59
N ALA A 388 2.63 -14.45 -32.69
CA ALA A 388 1.30 -13.92 -32.97
C ALA A 388 0.94 -12.80 -31.98
N THR A 389 0.19 -11.82 -32.44
CA THR A 389 -0.29 -10.69 -31.63
C THR A 389 -1.79 -10.50 -31.82
N LEU A 390 -2.46 -9.92 -30.82
CA LEU A 390 -3.89 -9.62 -30.86
C LEU A 390 -4.12 -8.11 -30.83
N THR A 391 -4.49 -7.54 -31.98
CA THR A 391 -4.93 -6.15 -32.09
C THR A 391 -6.45 -6.06 -32.09
N GLY A 392 -6.99 -4.85 -31.98
CA GLY A 392 -8.42 -4.61 -32.03
C GLY A 392 -9.09 -4.43 -30.66
N GLY A 393 -10.17 -3.65 -30.63
CA GLY A 393 -10.94 -3.41 -29.39
C GLY A 393 -10.07 -2.78 -28.29
N PRO A 394 -10.08 -3.31 -27.05
CA PRO A 394 -9.26 -2.78 -25.96
C PRO A 394 -7.75 -2.70 -26.24
N PHE A 395 -7.24 -3.53 -27.17
CA PHE A 395 -5.81 -3.58 -27.49
C PHE A 395 -5.36 -2.50 -28.48
N GLU A 396 -6.27 -1.70 -29.03
CA GLU A 396 -5.91 -0.55 -29.87
C GLU A 396 -5.42 0.62 -29.02
N ASN A 397 -6.13 0.95 -27.93
CA ASN A 397 -5.95 2.22 -27.22
C ASN A 397 -5.79 2.10 -25.70
N HIS A 398 -5.91 0.90 -25.13
CA HIS A 398 -5.97 0.73 -23.67
C HIS A 398 -4.99 -0.32 -23.17
N SER A 399 -5.32 -1.60 -23.34
CA SER A 399 -4.44 -2.71 -22.97
C SER A 399 -3.30 -2.82 -23.98
N ARG A 400 -2.11 -3.26 -23.53
CA ARG A 400 -1.01 -3.55 -24.45
C ARG A 400 -1.36 -4.75 -25.32
N VAL A 401 -0.99 -4.68 -26.59
CA VAL A 401 -1.14 -5.79 -27.54
C VAL A 401 -0.39 -7.00 -26.99
N PRO A 402 -1.06 -8.12 -26.69
CA PRO A 402 -0.41 -9.31 -26.14
C PRO A 402 0.44 -9.99 -27.22
N LEU A 403 1.46 -10.72 -26.77
CA LEU A 403 2.40 -11.45 -27.62
C LEU A 403 2.37 -12.93 -27.26
N ALA A 404 2.08 -13.79 -28.24
CA ALA A 404 2.15 -15.23 -28.12
C ALA A 404 3.30 -15.79 -28.96
N GLN A 405 4.07 -16.71 -28.36
CA GLN A 405 5.08 -17.49 -29.07
C GLN A 405 4.98 -18.96 -28.65
N ALA A 406 4.99 -19.85 -29.64
CA ALA A 406 5.14 -21.27 -29.40
C ALA A 406 6.62 -21.64 -29.29
N PHE A 407 6.94 -22.55 -28.38
CA PHE A 407 8.28 -23.06 -28.16
C PHE A 407 8.26 -24.59 -28.12
N ARG A 408 9.37 -25.21 -28.49
CA ARG A 408 9.67 -26.61 -28.23
C ARG A 408 10.68 -26.69 -27.08
N SER A 409 10.36 -27.42 -26.02
CA SER A 409 11.29 -27.69 -24.90
C SER A 409 12.43 -28.60 -25.36
N ALA A 410 13.52 -28.64 -24.59
CA ALA A 410 14.62 -29.57 -24.82
C ALA A 410 14.18 -31.05 -24.83
N ARG A 411 13.07 -31.41 -24.15
CA ARG A 411 12.49 -32.78 -24.17
C ARG A 411 11.47 -33.00 -25.29
N GLY A 412 11.18 -31.99 -26.10
CA GLY A 412 10.41 -32.11 -27.33
C GLY A 412 8.94 -31.67 -27.24
N ALA A 413 8.41 -31.35 -26.05
CA ALA A 413 7.05 -30.86 -25.93
C ALA A 413 6.91 -29.45 -26.52
N THR A 414 5.83 -29.21 -27.28
CA THR A 414 5.49 -27.89 -27.80
C THR A 414 4.46 -27.21 -26.90
N PHE A 415 4.72 -25.96 -26.51
CA PHE A 415 3.87 -25.16 -25.63
C PHE A 415 3.83 -23.69 -26.08
N VAL A 416 2.82 -22.95 -25.67
CA VAL A 416 2.63 -21.53 -25.99
C VAL A 416 2.79 -20.67 -24.74
N VAL A 417 3.59 -19.61 -24.86
CA VAL A 417 3.73 -18.56 -23.84
C VAL A 417 3.07 -17.29 -24.35
N VAL A 418 2.22 -16.68 -23.53
CA VAL A 418 1.47 -15.46 -23.88
C VAL A 418 1.75 -14.37 -22.85
N ALA A 419 2.53 -13.36 -23.26
CA ALA A 419 2.79 -12.16 -22.46
C ALA A 419 1.62 -11.17 -22.61
N ASN A 420 1.16 -10.59 -21.49
CA ASN A 420 0.09 -9.61 -21.48
C ASN A 420 0.36 -8.46 -20.51
N HIS A 421 -0.21 -7.30 -20.80
CA HIS A 421 -0.22 -6.15 -19.91
C HIS A 421 -1.52 -5.37 -20.13
N PHE A 422 -2.51 -5.58 -19.25
CA PHE A 422 -3.84 -4.98 -19.40
C PHE A 422 -3.87 -3.53 -18.95
N LYS A 423 -4.92 -2.80 -19.36
CA LYS A 423 -5.14 -1.40 -18.99
C LYS A 423 -5.08 -1.20 -17.47
N SER A 424 -4.26 -0.24 -17.04
CA SER A 424 -4.10 0.13 -15.62
C SER A 424 -5.41 0.55 -14.94
N LYS A 425 -5.46 0.37 -13.62
CA LYS A 425 -6.64 0.66 -12.76
C LYS A 425 -6.92 2.17 -12.56
N GLY A 426 -6.03 3.05 -12.99
CA GLY A 426 -6.14 4.50 -12.80
C GLY A 426 -7.29 5.13 -13.57
N CYS A 427 -8.00 6.07 -12.94
CA CYS A 427 -9.29 6.59 -13.42
C CYS A 427 -9.22 7.71 -14.47
N GLY A 428 -8.06 8.35 -14.69
CA GLY A 428 -7.82 9.42 -15.68
C GLY A 428 -9.05 9.95 -16.44
N ASN A 429 -9.31 9.38 -17.62
CA ASN A 429 -10.43 9.70 -18.51
C ASN A 429 -11.51 8.60 -18.59
N ALA A 430 -11.61 7.76 -17.56
CA ALA A 430 -12.56 6.66 -17.52
C ALA A 430 -14.00 7.19 -17.43
N SER A 431 -14.93 6.58 -18.17
CA SER A 431 -16.33 6.99 -18.21
C SER A 431 -17.25 5.79 -18.45
N GLY A 432 -18.56 5.97 -18.22
CA GLY A 432 -19.54 4.90 -18.41
C GLY A 432 -19.21 3.66 -17.57
N ALA A 433 -19.18 2.49 -18.21
CA ALA A 433 -18.83 1.22 -17.57
C ALA A 433 -17.36 1.12 -17.10
N ASP A 434 -16.48 2.00 -17.59
CA ASP A 434 -15.10 2.07 -17.16
C ASP A 434 -14.88 3.07 -16.01
N ALA A 435 -15.85 3.91 -15.68
CA ALA A 435 -15.78 4.75 -14.47
C ALA A 435 -15.69 3.87 -13.21
N ASP A 436 -15.19 4.43 -12.12
CA ASP A 436 -15.18 3.72 -10.84
C ASP A 436 -16.61 3.50 -10.37
N GLN A 437 -17.01 2.24 -10.29
CA GLN A 437 -18.33 1.84 -9.81
C GLN A 437 -18.42 1.83 -8.28
N GLN A 438 -17.33 2.21 -7.59
CA GLN A 438 -17.20 2.19 -6.13
C GLN A 438 -17.46 0.81 -5.52
N ASP A 439 -17.20 -0.25 -6.30
CA ASP A 439 -17.39 -1.64 -5.93
C ASP A 439 -16.07 -2.31 -5.48
N GLY A 440 -14.98 -1.54 -5.44
CA GLY A 440 -13.64 -2.01 -5.08
C GLY A 440 -12.85 -2.67 -6.21
N GLN A 441 -13.32 -2.59 -7.46
CA GLN A 441 -12.59 -3.10 -8.62
C GLN A 441 -11.83 -2.01 -9.40
N ALA A 442 -12.02 -0.74 -9.02
CA ALA A 442 -11.46 0.46 -9.65
C ALA A 442 -11.88 0.66 -11.12
N CYS A 443 -11.46 1.77 -11.70
CA CYS A 443 -11.74 2.10 -13.09
C CYS A 443 -11.22 1.06 -14.10
N TRP A 444 -11.75 1.12 -15.32
CA TRP A 444 -11.39 0.25 -16.45
C TRP A 444 -11.65 -1.24 -16.25
N ASN A 445 -12.48 -1.62 -15.27
CA ASN A 445 -12.78 -3.04 -15.02
C ASN A 445 -13.54 -3.68 -16.20
N ALA A 446 -14.45 -2.94 -16.84
CA ALA A 446 -15.18 -3.42 -18.01
C ALA A 446 -14.23 -3.65 -19.20
N THR A 447 -13.36 -2.68 -19.51
CA THR A 447 -12.33 -2.80 -20.55
C THR A 447 -11.36 -3.96 -20.27
N ARG A 448 -10.86 -4.11 -19.03
CA ARG A 448 -10.01 -5.26 -18.63
C ARG A 448 -10.76 -6.59 -18.81
N THR A 449 -12.05 -6.64 -18.49
CA THR A 449 -12.88 -7.83 -18.68
C THR A 449 -13.07 -8.18 -20.16
N GLU A 450 -13.23 -7.18 -21.02
CA GLU A 450 -13.28 -7.39 -22.47
C GLU A 450 -11.92 -7.87 -23.02
N SER A 451 -10.80 -7.32 -22.54
CA SER A 451 -9.45 -7.83 -22.88
C SER A 451 -9.32 -9.31 -22.53
N ALA A 452 -9.75 -9.72 -21.33
CA ALA A 452 -9.75 -11.12 -20.91
C ALA A 452 -10.55 -12.06 -21.83
N LYS A 453 -11.78 -11.66 -22.19
CA LYS A 453 -12.65 -12.46 -23.08
C LYS A 453 -12.06 -12.60 -24.48
N ARG A 454 -11.58 -11.50 -25.06
CA ARG A 454 -10.93 -11.50 -26.39
C ARG A 454 -9.66 -12.33 -26.40
N LEU A 455 -8.83 -12.21 -25.36
CA LEU A 455 -7.61 -13.01 -25.23
C LEU A 455 -7.93 -14.52 -25.24
N HIS A 456 -8.93 -14.95 -24.47
CA HIS A 456 -9.36 -16.34 -24.47
C HIS A 456 -9.88 -16.80 -25.84
N GLN A 457 -10.74 -16.02 -26.49
CA GLN A 457 -11.30 -16.33 -27.80
C GLN A 457 -10.22 -16.44 -28.88
N TRP A 458 -9.27 -15.50 -28.90
CA TRP A 458 -8.13 -15.52 -29.82
C TRP A 458 -7.30 -16.79 -29.67
N LEU A 459 -7.05 -17.24 -28.45
CA LEU A 459 -6.27 -18.46 -28.23
C LEU A 459 -7.02 -19.74 -28.63
N GLN A 460 -8.34 -19.71 -28.78
CA GLN A 460 -9.08 -20.85 -29.35
C GLN A 460 -8.81 -21.03 -30.85
N THR A 461 -8.28 -20.02 -31.55
CA THR A 461 -7.99 -20.11 -32.99
C THR A 461 -6.60 -20.68 -33.29
N ASP A 462 -5.85 -21.12 -32.28
CA ASP A 462 -4.42 -21.50 -32.38
C ASP A 462 -3.61 -20.45 -33.17
N PRO A 463 -3.47 -19.22 -32.65
CA PRO A 463 -2.91 -18.11 -33.41
C PRO A 463 -1.45 -18.31 -33.80
N THR A 464 -0.73 -19.21 -33.10
CA THR A 464 0.64 -19.60 -33.43
C THR A 464 0.72 -20.78 -34.42
N GLY A 465 -0.39 -21.47 -34.71
CA GLY A 465 -0.43 -22.67 -35.54
C GLY A 465 0.35 -23.85 -34.96
N ALA A 466 0.55 -23.87 -33.63
CA ALA A 466 1.45 -24.81 -32.96
C ALA A 466 0.78 -26.14 -32.62
N GLN A 467 -0.54 -26.24 -32.78
CA GLN A 467 -1.35 -27.45 -32.58
C GLN A 467 -1.14 -28.10 -31.20
N THR A 468 -0.92 -27.28 -30.17
CA THR A 468 -0.72 -27.73 -28.79
C THR A 468 -1.83 -27.23 -27.86
N LYS A 469 -2.10 -28.00 -26.81
CA LYS A 469 -3.01 -27.61 -25.73
C LYS A 469 -2.26 -27.02 -24.53
N LEU A 470 -0.93 -27.06 -24.54
CA LEU A 470 -0.07 -26.54 -23.46
C LEU A 470 0.09 -25.03 -23.67
N ALA A 471 -0.54 -24.23 -22.81
CA ALA A 471 -0.44 -22.78 -22.88
C ALA A 471 -0.40 -22.16 -21.49
N VAL A 472 0.35 -21.07 -21.37
CA VAL A 472 0.40 -20.21 -20.18
C VAL A 472 0.17 -18.75 -20.58
N LEU A 473 -0.76 -18.09 -19.90
CA LEU A 473 -0.92 -16.64 -19.92
C LEU A 473 -0.24 -16.08 -18.68
N LEU A 474 0.65 -15.13 -18.85
CA LEU A 474 1.32 -14.51 -17.72
C LEU A 474 1.68 -13.06 -17.98
N GLY A 475 1.73 -12.28 -16.90
CA GLY A 475 2.00 -10.85 -16.93
C GLY A 475 1.06 -10.07 -16.04
N ASP A 476 1.04 -8.76 -16.26
CA ASP A 476 0.25 -7.82 -15.47
C ASP A 476 -1.17 -7.68 -16.03
N PHE A 477 -2.13 -8.32 -15.38
CA PHE A 477 -3.55 -8.22 -15.75
C PHE A 477 -4.21 -6.95 -15.20
N ASN A 478 -3.49 -6.17 -14.41
CA ASN A 478 -3.96 -4.98 -13.72
C ASN A 478 -5.26 -5.23 -12.98
N ALA A 479 -5.43 -6.42 -12.39
CA ALA A 479 -6.64 -6.85 -11.71
C ALA A 479 -6.32 -7.82 -10.58
N TYR A 480 -6.95 -7.64 -9.44
CA TYR A 480 -6.84 -8.58 -8.32
C TYR A 480 -7.61 -9.88 -8.59
N ALA A 481 -7.23 -10.95 -7.89
CA ALA A 481 -7.66 -12.30 -8.24
C ALA A 481 -9.19 -12.50 -8.32
N MET A 482 -9.97 -11.77 -7.52
CA MET A 482 -11.43 -11.88 -7.48
C MET A 482 -12.16 -10.83 -8.30
N GLU A 483 -11.45 -10.02 -9.07
CA GLU A 483 -12.06 -9.08 -10.02
C GLU A 483 -12.56 -9.79 -11.29
N MET A 484 -13.51 -9.14 -11.97
CA MET A 484 -14.18 -9.67 -13.17
C MET A 484 -13.26 -10.21 -14.28
N PRO A 485 -12.15 -9.56 -14.71
CA PRO A 485 -11.29 -10.12 -15.76
C PRO A 485 -10.71 -11.49 -15.37
N MET A 486 -10.23 -11.62 -14.13
CA MET A 486 -9.64 -12.86 -13.63
C MET A 486 -10.71 -13.95 -13.42
N ARG A 487 -11.89 -13.58 -12.93
CA ARG A 487 -13.03 -14.49 -12.84
C ARG A 487 -13.51 -14.97 -14.21
N SER A 488 -13.51 -14.10 -15.21
CA SER A 488 -13.88 -14.44 -16.59
C SER A 488 -12.94 -15.48 -17.19
N LEU A 489 -11.61 -15.31 -17.04
CA LEU A 489 -10.64 -16.29 -17.53
C LEU A 489 -10.77 -17.65 -16.83
N ARG A 490 -10.99 -17.64 -15.50
CA ARG A 490 -11.23 -18.88 -14.74
C ARG A 490 -12.52 -19.57 -15.16
N ALA A 491 -13.60 -18.82 -15.42
CA ALA A 491 -14.85 -19.36 -15.95
C ALA A 491 -14.67 -19.98 -17.35
N SER A 492 -13.72 -19.49 -18.14
CA SER A 492 -13.29 -20.08 -19.41
C SER A 492 -12.35 -21.28 -19.27
N GLY A 493 -12.08 -21.75 -18.05
CA GLY A 493 -11.32 -22.98 -17.77
C GLY A 493 -9.83 -22.80 -17.53
N TRP A 494 -9.32 -21.56 -17.53
CA TRP A 494 -7.94 -21.28 -17.14
C TRP A 494 -7.74 -21.47 -15.63
N GLN A 495 -6.62 -22.05 -15.23
CA GLN A 495 -6.30 -22.36 -13.83
C GLN A 495 -5.20 -21.45 -13.32
N ASP A 496 -5.39 -20.85 -12.15
CA ASP A 496 -4.36 -20.04 -11.49
C ASP A 496 -3.19 -20.93 -11.03
N ALA A 497 -1.98 -20.64 -11.51
CA ALA A 497 -0.79 -21.43 -11.21
C ALA A 497 -0.49 -21.50 -9.71
N PHE A 498 -0.70 -20.42 -8.97
CA PHE A 498 -0.45 -20.38 -7.53
C PHE A 498 -1.47 -21.25 -6.77
N ALA A 499 -2.73 -21.23 -7.20
CA ALA A 499 -3.75 -22.13 -6.65
C ALA A 499 -3.43 -23.60 -6.95
N VAL A 500 -3.00 -23.92 -8.18
CA VAL A 500 -2.58 -25.28 -8.57
C VAL A 500 -1.36 -25.73 -7.77
N ALA A 501 -0.41 -24.84 -7.51
CA ALA A 501 0.78 -25.12 -6.69
C ALA A 501 0.50 -25.14 -5.17
N GLY A 502 -0.72 -24.81 -4.73
CA GLY A 502 -1.07 -24.75 -3.30
C GLY A 502 -0.47 -23.57 -2.53
N VAL A 503 -0.04 -22.52 -3.23
CA VAL A 503 0.47 -21.29 -2.61
C VAL A 503 -0.68 -20.55 -1.95
N LYS A 504 -0.53 -20.25 -0.66
CA LYS A 504 -1.53 -19.52 0.13
C LYS A 504 -1.22 -18.04 0.10
N GLN A 505 -2.24 -17.23 -0.17
CA GLN A 505 -2.16 -15.76 -0.17
C GLN A 505 -0.95 -15.21 -0.96
N PRO A 506 -0.76 -15.63 -2.24
CA PRO A 506 0.24 -15.00 -3.10
C PRO A 506 -0.03 -13.50 -3.28
N TYR A 507 1.02 -12.71 -3.50
CA TYR A 507 0.96 -11.28 -3.76
C TYR A 507 2.18 -10.81 -4.56
N SER A 508 1.97 -9.86 -5.46
CA SER A 508 3.02 -9.30 -6.32
C SER A 508 3.10 -7.78 -6.22
N TYR A 509 2.16 -7.15 -5.49
CA TYR A 509 1.99 -5.70 -5.46
C TYR A 509 1.43 -5.23 -4.10
N VAL A 510 1.88 -4.06 -3.66
CA VAL A 510 1.34 -3.37 -2.47
C VAL A 510 0.88 -1.99 -2.90
N TYR A 511 -0.40 -1.69 -2.65
CA TYR A 511 -1.00 -0.41 -3.00
C TYR A 511 -1.90 0.08 -1.88
N ASP A 512 -1.79 1.36 -1.54
CA ASP A 512 -2.46 1.96 -0.37
C ASP A 512 -2.20 1.12 0.89
N CYS A 513 -0.96 0.64 1.03
CA CYS A 513 -0.52 -0.23 2.12
C CYS A 513 -1.28 -1.57 2.24
N LEU A 514 -2.01 -2.01 1.19
CA LEU A 514 -2.72 -3.29 1.12
C LEU A 514 -2.02 -4.23 0.13
N SER A 515 -1.79 -5.49 0.53
CA SER A 515 -1.18 -6.50 -0.33
C SER A 515 -2.20 -7.16 -1.28
N GLY A 516 -1.80 -7.38 -2.52
CA GLY A 516 -2.55 -8.14 -3.52
C GLY A 516 -1.65 -8.49 -4.70
N ARG A 517 -2.24 -8.99 -5.80
CA ARG A 517 -1.44 -9.29 -7.00
C ARG A 517 -2.13 -8.82 -8.27
N LEU A 518 -1.33 -8.19 -9.10
CA LEU A 518 -1.67 -7.77 -10.46
C LEU A 518 -1.00 -8.68 -11.49
N ASP A 519 0.11 -9.31 -11.11
CA ASP A 519 0.84 -10.28 -11.91
C ASP A 519 0.26 -11.67 -11.67
N HIS A 520 -0.31 -12.25 -12.73
CA HIS A 520 -0.92 -13.58 -12.65
C HIS A 520 -0.26 -14.53 -13.64
N ALA A 521 -0.35 -15.82 -13.32
CA ALA A 521 -0.04 -16.91 -14.23
C ALA A 521 -1.25 -17.84 -14.34
N LEU A 522 -1.83 -17.90 -15.53
CA LEU A 522 -3.01 -18.72 -15.83
C LEU A 522 -2.64 -19.83 -16.81
N LEU A 523 -2.95 -21.06 -16.43
CA LEU A 523 -2.55 -22.27 -17.12
C LEU A 523 -3.75 -22.89 -17.84
N SER A 524 -3.54 -23.34 -19.08
CA SER A 524 -4.50 -24.21 -19.72
C SER A 524 -4.64 -25.51 -18.89
N PRO A 525 -5.77 -26.23 -18.97
CA PRO A 525 -5.93 -27.49 -18.22
C PRO A 525 -4.83 -28.53 -18.49
N ALA A 526 -4.23 -28.53 -19.70
CA ALA A 526 -3.10 -29.40 -20.01
C ALA A 526 -1.81 -28.91 -19.37
N MET A 527 -1.55 -27.60 -19.40
CA MET A 527 -0.36 -26.99 -18.80
C MET A 527 -0.35 -27.12 -17.27
N ALA A 528 -1.52 -27.00 -16.63
CA ALA A 528 -1.68 -27.12 -15.19
C ALA A 528 -1.17 -28.48 -14.65
N LYS A 529 -1.37 -29.57 -15.40
CA LYS A 529 -0.88 -30.91 -15.04
C LYS A 529 0.65 -31.02 -15.05
N GLN A 530 1.32 -30.12 -15.77
CA GLN A 530 2.77 -30.09 -15.90
C GLN A 530 3.43 -29.19 -14.87
N LEU A 531 2.66 -28.41 -14.10
CA LEU A 531 3.19 -27.55 -13.06
C LEU A 531 3.86 -28.36 -11.95
N ARG A 532 5.02 -27.88 -11.49
CA ARG A 532 5.82 -28.46 -10.40
C ARG A 532 6.14 -27.45 -9.30
N GLY A 533 5.90 -26.17 -9.55
CA GLY A 533 5.99 -25.12 -8.54
C GLY A 533 5.65 -23.76 -9.11
N ALA A 534 5.20 -22.86 -8.25
CA ALA A 534 5.00 -21.45 -8.55
C ALA A 534 5.52 -20.64 -7.36
N ALA A 535 6.21 -19.54 -7.62
CA ALA A 535 6.75 -18.67 -6.59
C ALA A 535 6.77 -17.20 -7.05
N GLU A 536 6.61 -16.29 -6.11
CA GLU A 536 6.92 -14.87 -6.24
C GLU A 536 8.23 -14.59 -5.52
N TRP A 537 9.06 -13.69 -6.05
CA TRP A 537 10.25 -13.23 -5.33
C TRP A 537 9.99 -11.85 -4.73
N HIS A 538 9.76 -11.79 -3.43
CA HIS A 538 9.46 -10.54 -2.72
C HIS A 538 10.70 -9.64 -2.56
N ILE A 539 11.20 -9.09 -3.65
CA ILE A 539 12.31 -8.13 -3.73
C ILE A 539 11.84 -6.71 -4.05
N ASN A 540 10.58 -6.54 -4.45
CA ASN A 540 10.06 -5.33 -5.03
C ASN A 540 8.86 -4.79 -4.26
N ALA A 541 7.75 -5.53 -4.20
CA ALA A 541 6.48 -5.03 -3.67
C ALA A 541 6.56 -4.65 -2.18
N ASP A 542 7.38 -5.38 -1.44
CA ASP A 542 7.59 -5.10 -0.02
C ASP A 542 8.54 -3.94 0.25
N VAL A 543 9.43 -3.59 -0.68
CA VAL A 543 10.49 -2.61 -0.44
C VAL A 543 9.97 -1.22 -0.77
N MET A 544 10.20 -0.25 0.12
CA MET A 544 9.80 1.14 -0.10
C MET A 544 10.29 1.73 -1.43
N ASP A 545 9.49 2.60 -2.05
CA ASP A 545 9.76 3.19 -3.36
C ASP A 545 11.14 3.83 -3.48
N ALA A 546 11.56 4.57 -2.45
CA ALA A 546 12.83 5.29 -2.47
C ALA A 546 14.06 4.38 -2.55
N ALA A 547 13.93 3.07 -2.31
CA ALA A 547 15.01 2.11 -2.47
C ALA A 547 15.40 1.85 -3.94
N GLY A 548 14.51 2.17 -4.88
CA GLY A 548 14.68 1.92 -6.30
C GLY A 548 15.80 2.75 -6.95
N TYR A 549 16.08 2.44 -8.21
CA TYR A 549 17.13 3.09 -8.99
C TYR A 549 17.02 4.63 -9.12
N PRO A 550 15.83 5.28 -9.09
CA PRO A 550 15.77 6.72 -9.28
C PRO A 550 16.27 7.53 -8.09
N LYS A 551 16.16 6.98 -6.88
CA LYS A 551 16.51 7.65 -5.62
C LYS A 551 17.74 7.00 -4.97
N ARG A 552 17.57 6.01 -4.09
CA ARG A 552 18.67 5.46 -3.28
C ARG A 552 19.49 4.38 -3.99
N ASN A 553 18.92 3.71 -4.99
CA ASN A 553 19.58 2.65 -5.74
C ASN A 553 20.26 1.59 -4.84
N LEU A 554 19.49 0.95 -3.94
CA LEU A 554 20.05 -0.07 -3.05
C LEU A 554 20.75 -1.18 -3.86
N PRO A 555 21.87 -1.75 -3.41
CA PRO A 555 22.60 -2.75 -4.18
C PRO A 555 21.79 -4.04 -4.37
N GLY A 556 22.03 -4.74 -5.49
CA GLY A 556 21.38 -6.00 -5.81
C GLY A 556 19.95 -5.83 -6.35
N PRO A 557 19.10 -6.86 -6.24
CA PRO A 557 17.82 -6.92 -6.94
C PRO A 557 16.70 -6.10 -6.26
N TRP A 558 16.95 -5.51 -5.08
CA TRP A 558 15.92 -4.81 -4.32
C TRP A 558 15.30 -3.65 -5.09
N ARG A 559 13.97 -3.60 -5.16
CA ARG A 559 13.23 -2.55 -5.86
C ARG A 559 13.75 -2.33 -7.30
N SER A 560 13.88 -3.44 -8.03
CA SER A 560 14.15 -3.44 -9.48
C SER A 560 12.90 -3.13 -10.31
N SER A 561 11.74 -3.30 -9.69
CA SER A 561 10.42 -2.93 -10.19
C SER A 561 9.53 -2.58 -9.00
N ASP A 562 8.33 -2.07 -9.26
CA ASP A 562 7.22 -2.01 -8.33
C ASP A 562 6.44 -3.30 -8.15
N HIS A 563 6.67 -4.29 -9.02
CA HIS A 563 6.05 -5.61 -8.97
C HIS A 563 7.08 -6.71 -8.64
N ASP A 564 6.68 -7.71 -7.86
CA ASP A 564 7.50 -8.90 -7.65
C ASP A 564 7.48 -9.81 -8.89
N PRO A 565 8.63 -10.38 -9.30
CA PRO A 565 8.66 -11.32 -10.41
C PRO A 565 8.03 -12.66 -10.04
N VAL A 566 7.36 -13.26 -11.01
CA VAL A 566 6.74 -14.59 -10.91
C VAL A 566 7.65 -15.62 -11.56
N LEU A 567 7.82 -16.79 -10.93
CA LEU A 567 8.56 -17.94 -11.46
C LEU A 567 7.71 -19.21 -11.37
N LEU A 568 7.58 -19.91 -12.50
CA LEU A 568 6.86 -21.17 -12.64
C LEU A 568 7.82 -22.27 -13.09
N GLY A 569 7.64 -23.46 -12.56
CA GLY A 569 8.41 -24.64 -12.94
C GLY A 569 7.51 -25.73 -13.52
N PHE A 570 7.94 -26.33 -14.63
CA PHE A 570 7.17 -27.32 -15.38
C PHE A 570 7.99 -28.55 -15.74
N SER A 571 7.31 -29.68 -15.93
CA SER A 571 7.88 -30.87 -16.56
C SER A 571 7.38 -31.02 -17.99
N LEU A 572 8.19 -30.64 -18.99
CA LEU A 572 7.80 -30.59 -20.40
C LEU A 572 8.82 -31.18 -21.36
#